data_AF-A0A1G7TPD3-F1
#
_entry.id   AF-A0A1G7TPD3-F1
#
_cell.length_a   1.000
_cell.length_b   1.000
_cell.length_c   1.000
_cell.angle_alpha   90.00
_cell.angle_beta   90.00
_cell.angle_gamma   90.00
#
_symmetry.space_group_name_H-M   'P 1'
#
loop_
_entity.id
_entity.type
_entity.pdbx_description
1 polymer ?
#
loop_
_entity_poly.entity_id
_entity_poly.type
_entity_poly.pdbx_seq_one_letter_code
_entity_poly.pdbx_strand_id
1 'polypeptide(L)'
;MRQLALALLLSTAPLAPALAQDNDWPSETDISIEEAIEIAYGEGIATLREVSFDDGRWDIEGLSADGAEIEFEIDGASGDIVGR
;
A
#
# COMPACT_ATOMS: atom_id res chain seq x y z
N MET A 1 -14.48 2.55 1.94
CA MET A 1 -14.18 2.88 3.35
C MET A 1 -14.07 1.60 4.16
N ARG A 2 -12.85 1.22 4.60
CA ARG A 2 -12.58 0.50 5.87
C ARG A 2 -11.08 0.25 6.03
N GLN A 3 -10.42 1.20 6.68
CA GLN A 3 -9.12 1.05 7.33
C GLN A 3 -9.22 0.02 8.46
N LEU A 4 -8.14 -0.72 8.76
CA LEU A 4 -7.90 -1.34 10.08
C LEU A 4 -6.41 -1.63 10.29
N ALA A 5 -5.76 -0.80 11.10
CA ALA A 5 -4.48 -1.08 11.76
C ALA A 5 -4.66 -2.21 12.79
N LEU A 6 -3.72 -3.16 12.87
CA LEU A 6 -3.72 -4.20 13.90
C LEU A 6 -2.39 -4.27 14.65
N ALA A 7 -2.45 -4.01 15.96
CA ALA A 7 -1.43 -4.36 16.93
C ALA A 7 -1.96 -5.48 17.83
N LEU A 8 -1.22 -6.59 17.99
CA LEU A 8 -1.22 -7.36 19.25
C LEU A 8 -0.03 -8.34 19.36
N LEU A 9 0.67 -8.25 20.49
CA LEU A 9 1.57 -9.27 21.06
C LEU A 9 0.78 -10.52 21.49
N LEU A 10 1.33 -11.74 21.34
CA LEU A 10 1.78 -12.63 22.43
C LEU A 10 2.03 -14.11 21.99
N SER A 11 3.27 -14.56 22.21
CA SER A 11 3.79 -15.89 22.63
C SER A 11 3.37 -17.25 22.02
N THR A 12 4.41 -18.08 21.90
CA THR A 12 4.52 -19.55 21.71
C THR A 12 4.17 -20.13 20.34
N ALA A 13 5.21 -20.54 19.60
CA ALA A 13 5.16 -21.02 18.23
C ALA A 13 5.00 -22.55 18.11
N PRO A 14 3.95 -23.04 17.43
CA PRO A 14 4.03 -24.28 16.67
C PRO A 14 4.59 -24.00 15.26
N LEU A 15 5.31 -24.96 14.66
CA LEU A 15 5.57 -24.95 13.21
C LEU A 15 4.22 -25.07 12.48
N ALA A 16 3.64 -23.94 12.10
CA ALA A 16 2.50 -23.89 11.19
C ALA A 16 3.02 -23.93 9.74
N PRO A 17 2.37 -24.68 8.81
CA PRO A 17 2.54 -24.38 7.40
C PRO A 17 2.16 -22.91 7.22
N ALA A 18 3.05 -22.16 6.56
CA ALA A 18 2.86 -20.74 6.28
C ALA A 18 1.40 -20.48 5.91
N LEU A 19 0.70 -19.72 6.76
CA LEU A 19 -0.52 -19.07 6.34
C LEU A 19 -0.05 -18.20 5.18
N ALA A 20 -0.34 -18.61 3.94
CA ALA A 20 -0.40 -17.66 2.86
C ALA A 20 -1.38 -16.61 3.39
N GLN A 21 -0.86 -15.44 3.78
CA GLN A 21 -1.71 -14.29 4.01
C GLN A 21 -2.46 -14.15 2.70
N ASP A 22 -3.75 -14.47 2.72
CA ASP A 22 -4.73 -14.13 1.69
C ASP A 22 -4.94 -12.63 1.76
N ASN A 23 -3.84 -11.95 1.49
CA ASN A 23 -3.76 -10.52 1.45
C ASN A 23 -4.48 -10.23 0.13
N ASP A 24 -5.73 -9.74 0.22
CA ASP A 24 -6.77 -9.56 -0.83
C ASP A 24 -6.36 -8.56 -1.94
N TRP A 25 -5.06 -8.39 -2.11
CA TRP A 25 -4.43 -7.54 -3.10
C TRP A 25 -4.58 -8.16 -4.49
N PRO A 26 -4.72 -7.33 -5.51
CA PRO A 26 -4.80 -7.81 -6.88
C PRO A 26 -3.53 -8.57 -7.24
N SER A 27 -3.67 -9.81 -7.72
CA SER A 27 -2.57 -10.60 -8.29
C SER A 27 -2.32 -10.30 -9.77
N GLU A 28 -3.15 -9.46 -10.40
CA GLU A 28 -3.18 -9.21 -11.85
C GLU A 28 -3.09 -7.71 -12.20
N THR A 29 -2.29 -6.95 -11.46
CA THR A 29 -1.83 -5.62 -11.90
C THR A 29 -0.53 -5.78 -12.69
N ASP A 30 -0.28 -4.90 -13.67
CA ASP A 30 0.98 -4.94 -14.43
C ASP A 30 2.14 -4.36 -13.61
N ILE A 31 1.86 -3.40 -12.70
CA ILE A 31 2.82 -2.92 -11.69
C ILE A 31 2.50 -3.50 -10.31
N SER A 32 3.53 -3.91 -9.57
CA SER A 32 3.33 -4.45 -8.23
C SER A 32 3.03 -3.35 -7.20
N ILE A 33 2.54 -3.75 -6.03
CA ILE A 33 2.37 -2.84 -4.89
C ILE A 33 3.69 -2.16 -4.50
N GLU A 34 4.82 -2.87 -4.56
CA GLU A 34 6.13 -2.31 -4.26
C GLU A 34 6.53 -1.22 -5.26
N GLU A 35 6.22 -1.42 -6.53
CA GLU A 35 6.49 -0.43 -7.59
C GLU A 35 5.61 0.83 -7.40
N ALA A 36 4.32 0.66 -7.09
CA ALA A 36 3.44 1.78 -6.75
C ALA A 36 3.94 2.57 -5.52
N ILE A 37 4.40 1.87 -4.48
CA ILE A 37 4.99 2.49 -3.29
C ILE A 37 6.27 3.26 -3.65
N GLU A 38 7.13 2.70 -4.50
CA GLU A 38 8.39 3.34 -4.92
C GLU A 38 8.12 4.64 -5.72
N ILE A 39 7.13 4.62 -6.62
CA ILE A 39 6.64 5.81 -7.32
C ILE A 39 6.20 6.89 -6.31
N ALA A 40 5.38 6.52 -5.32
CA ALA A 40 4.87 7.48 -4.34
C ALA A 40 5.98 8.09 -3.45
N TYR A 41 6.99 7.30 -3.07
CA TYR A 41 8.20 7.83 -2.41
C TYR A 41 8.97 8.82 -3.29
N GLY A 42 9.05 8.56 -4.60
CA GLY A 42 9.67 9.46 -5.56
C GLY A 42 8.99 10.83 -5.64
N GLU A 43 7.69 10.89 -5.37
CA GLU A 43 6.86 12.09 -5.54
C GLU A 43 6.60 12.90 -4.27
N GLY A 44 7.10 12.40 -3.14
CA GLY A 44 7.16 13.17 -1.91
C GLY A 44 6.54 12.53 -0.67
N ILE A 45 6.09 11.27 -0.74
CA ILE A 45 5.85 10.49 0.49
C ILE A 45 7.20 10.35 1.21
N ALA A 46 7.23 10.70 2.48
CA ALA A 46 8.34 10.45 3.40
C ALA A 46 7.97 9.40 4.48
N THR A 47 6.67 9.23 4.75
CA THR A 47 6.16 8.19 5.65
C THR A 47 4.88 7.60 5.07
N LEU A 48 4.92 6.34 4.64
CA LEU A 48 3.77 5.59 4.16
C LEU A 48 2.78 5.30 5.32
N ARG A 49 1.48 5.45 5.08
CA ARG A 49 0.43 5.17 6.07
C ARG A 49 -0.54 4.10 5.61
N GLU A 50 -1.12 4.28 4.43
CA GLU A 50 -2.12 3.38 3.87
C GLU A 50 -1.83 3.13 2.41
N VAL A 51 -2.14 1.90 1.98
CA VAL A 51 -2.18 1.51 0.58
C VAL A 51 -3.53 0.84 0.37
N SER A 52 -4.22 1.16 -0.70
CA SER A 52 -5.41 0.43 -1.17
C SER A 52 -5.35 0.22 -2.67
N PHE A 53 -6.18 -0.70 -3.15
CA PHE A 53 -6.41 -0.86 -4.58
C PHE A 53 -7.91 -0.85 -4.86
N ASP A 54 -8.36 0.10 -5.66
CA ASP A 54 -9.75 0.22 -6.10
C ASP A 54 -9.82 0.78 -7.52
N ASP A 55 -10.84 0.40 -8.28
CA ASP A 55 -11.07 0.89 -9.66
C ASP A 55 -9.83 0.85 -10.60
N GLY A 56 -8.95 -0.13 -10.40
CA GLY A 56 -7.74 -0.30 -11.21
C GLY A 56 -6.56 0.58 -10.79
N ARG A 57 -6.63 1.22 -9.62
CA ARG A 57 -5.66 2.20 -9.12
C ARG A 57 -5.14 1.80 -7.76
N TRP A 58 -3.87 2.07 -7.54
CA TRP A 58 -3.26 2.08 -6.22
C TRP A 58 -3.47 3.46 -5.58
N ASP A 59 -4.15 3.52 -4.44
CA ASP A 59 -4.19 4.74 -3.62
C ASP A 59 -3.10 4.63 -2.55
N ILE A 60 -2.21 5.61 -2.49
CA ILE A 60 -1.07 5.64 -1.56
C ILE A 60 -1.17 6.89 -0.69
N GLU A 61 -1.57 6.72 0.56
CA GLU A 61 -1.63 7.81 1.55
C GLU A 61 -0.39 7.82 2.45
N GLY A 62 0.13 9.01 2.74
CA GLY A 62 1.21 9.18 3.70
C GLY A 62 1.45 10.63 4.10
N LEU A 63 2.64 10.85 4.64
CA LEU A 63 3.13 12.18 5.02
C LEU A 63 4.29 12.59 4.15
N SER A 64 4.34 13.87 3.78
CA SER A 64 5.55 14.53 3.27
C SER A 64 6.59 14.77 4.37
N ALA A 65 7.78 15.20 3.98
CA ALA A 65 8.90 15.42 4.89
C ALA A 65 8.65 16.52 5.96
N ASP A 66 7.75 17.46 5.70
CA ASP A 66 7.28 18.48 6.65
C ASP A 66 6.09 18.02 7.50
N GLY A 67 5.61 16.79 7.29
CA GLY A 67 4.53 16.19 8.07
C GLY A 67 3.12 16.54 7.58
N ALA A 68 2.98 17.09 6.38
CA ALA A 68 1.67 17.28 5.75
C ALA A 68 1.16 15.98 5.11
N GLU A 69 -0.16 15.78 5.12
CA GLU A 69 -0.78 14.61 4.48
C GLU A 69 -0.76 14.78 2.96
N ILE A 70 -0.50 13.67 2.28
CA ILE A 70 -0.46 13.58 0.83
C ILE A 70 -0.94 12.19 0.40
N GLU A 71 -1.69 12.17 -0.69
CA GLU A 71 -2.22 10.97 -1.31
C GLU A 71 -1.82 10.96 -2.80
N PHE A 72 -1.67 9.77 -3.37
CA PHE A 72 -1.47 9.58 -4.79
C PHE A 72 -2.35 8.45 -5.30
N GLU A 73 -3.03 8.67 -6.43
CA GLU A 73 -3.66 7.60 -7.21
C GLU A 73 -2.72 7.22 -8.36
N ILE A 74 -2.35 5.95 -8.44
CA ILE A 74 -1.43 5.42 -9.45
C ILE A 74 -2.17 4.34 -10.26
N ASP A 75 -2.18 4.48 -11.57
CA ASP A 75 -2.80 3.49 -12.46
C ASP A 75 -2.08 2.13 -12.37
N GLY A 76 -2.81 1.07 -12.03
CA GLY A 76 -2.23 -0.26 -11.78
C GLY A 76 -1.75 -1.00 -13.02
N ALA A 77 -2.04 -0.49 -14.22
CA ALA A 77 -1.56 -1.07 -15.48
C ALA A 77 -0.29 -0.37 -16.00
N SER A 78 -0.17 0.95 -15.80
CA SER A 78 0.90 1.76 -16.39
C SER A 78 1.90 2.31 -15.38
N GLY A 79 1.51 2.46 -14.11
CA GLY A 79 2.26 3.22 -13.12
C GLY A 79 2.15 4.73 -13.25
N ASP A 80 1.29 5.23 -14.15
CA ASP A 80 1.06 6.67 -14.30
C ASP A 80 0.31 7.23 -13.08
N ILE A 81 0.75 8.40 -12.61
CA ILE A 81 0.02 9.13 -11.57
C ILE A 81 -1.18 9.82 -12.20
N VAL A 82 -2.34 9.49 -11.67
CA VAL A 82 -3.64 9.91 -12.19
C VAL A 82 -4.43 10.77 -11.20
N GLY A 83 -3.95 10.91 -9.96
CA GLY A 83 -4.53 11.75 -8.91
C GLY A 83 -3.54 12.12 -7.78
N ARG A 84 -3.83 13.21 -7.07
CA ARG A 84 -3.10 13.72 -5.89
C ARG A 84 -3.99 14.62 -5.03
#